data_AF-A0A1J1LJ09-F1
#
_entry.id   AF-A0A1J1LJ09-F1
#
_cell.length_a   1.000
_cell.length_b   1.000
_cell.length_c   1.000
_cell.angle_alpha   90.00
_cell.angle_beta   90.00
_cell.angle_gamma   90.00
#
_symmetry.space_group_name_H-M   'P 1'
#
loop_
_entity.id
_entity.type
_entity.pdbx_description
1 polymer ?
#
loop_
_entity_poly.entity_id
_entity_poly.type
_entity_poly.pdbx_seq_one_letter_code
_entity_poly.pdbx_strand_id
1 'polypeptide(L)'
;MDAKITEFTQLIDQAIDSAEQTDQEEQSDRLDNLIAVLKNLKQTVISGQLQPSHGTATLGLAREVADWIESLDSPLLSAVGAVEDYYQKHF
;
A
#
# COMPACT_ATOMS: atom_id res chain seq x y z
N MET A 1 -13.41 10.49 -13.48
CA MET A 1 -12.74 9.55 -12.57
C MET A 1 -13.55 9.53 -11.29
N ASP A 2 -13.90 8.35 -10.80
CA ASP A 2 -14.56 8.18 -9.51
C ASP A 2 -13.70 8.76 -8.39
N ALA A 3 -14.30 9.59 -7.52
CA ALA A 3 -13.60 10.20 -6.39
C ALA A 3 -12.88 9.14 -5.53
N LYS A 4 -13.52 7.97 -5.36
CA LYS A 4 -12.95 6.83 -4.64
C LYS A 4 -11.64 6.32 -5.24
N ILE A 5 -11.53 6.28 -6.57
CA ILE A 5 -10.33 5.84 -7.28
C ILE A 5 -9.22 6.86 -7.07
N THR A 6 -9.53 8.16 -7.21
CA THR A 6 -8.56 9.23 -7.00
C THR A 6 -8.01 9.23 -5.58
N GLU A 7 -8.89 9.18 -4.57
CA GLU A 7 -8.49 9.10 -3.16
C GLU A 7 -7.64 7.85 -2.89
N PHE A 8 -8.03 6.68 -3.44
CA PHE A 8 -7.26 5.47 -3.23
C PHE A 8 -5.88 5.53 -3.90
N THR A 9 -5.79 6.07 -5.13
CA THR A 9 -4.49 6.25 -5.79
C THR A 9 -3.58 7.23 -5.05
N GLN A 10 -4.14 8.26 -4.40
CA GLN A 10 -3.35 9.19 -3.57
C GLN A 10 -2.75 8.50 -2.35
N LEU A 11 -3.51 7.65 -1.67
CA LEU A 11 -3.00 6.85 -0.55
C LEU A 11 -1.87 5.92 -0.99
N ILE A 12 -2.02 5.29 -2.17
CA ILE A 12 -0.98 4.43 -2.73
C ILE A 12 0.28 5.24 -3.07
N ASP A 13 0.14 6.44 -3.66
CA ASP A 13 1.29 7.32 -3.92
C ASP A 13 2.00 7.73 -2.62
N GLN A 14 1.27 8.02 -1.54
CA GLN A 14 1.86 8.32 -0.23
C GLN A 14 2.62 7.13 0.36
N ALA A 15 2.13 5.90 0.17
CA ALA A 15 2.81 4.69 0.61
C ALA A 15 4.10 4.45 -0.20
N ILE A 16 4.09 4.73 -1.50
CA ILE A 16 5.28 4.65 -2.35
C ILE A 16 6.32 5.68 -1.91
N ASP A 17 5.94 6.94 -1.71
CA ASP A 17 6.86 8.00 -1.26
C ASP A 17 7.47 7.65 0.10
N SER A 18 6.67 7.11 1.02
CA SER A 18 7.16 6.64 2.33
C SER A 18 8.15 5.49 2.19
N ALA A 19 7.94 4.59 1.22
CA ALA A 19 8.85 3.47 0.96
C ALA A 19 10.17 3.96 0.34
N GLU A 20 10.10 4.90 -0.60
CA GLU A 20 11.28 5.52 -1.23
C GLU A 20 12.11 6.36 -0.25
N GLN A 21 11.46 6.96 0.76
CA GLN A 21 12.16 7.70 1.83
C GLN A 21 12.63 6.81 2.99
N THR A 22 12.22 5.54 3.03
CA THR A 22 12.71 4.60 4.03
C THR A 22 14.12 4.16 3.65
N ASP A 23 15.11 4.82 4.25
CA ASP A 23 16.51 4.48 4.10
C ASP A 23 16.81 3.23 4.94
N GLN A 24 16.58 2.05 4.34
CA GLN A 24 16.98 0.77 4.89
C GLN A 24 17.78 0.01 3.83
N GLU A 25 19.09 0.27 3.77
CA GLU A 25 20.01 -0.40 2.84
C GLU A 25 19.86 -1.94 2.90
N GLU A 26 19.63 -2.50 4.10
CA GLU A 26 19.44 -3.95 4.32
C GLU A 26 18.09 -4.50 3.80
N GLN A 27 17.10 -3.63 3.55
CA GLN A 27 15.75 -4.02 3.14
C GLN A 27 15.40 -3.53 1.73
N SER A 28 16.40 -3.06 0.98
CA SER A 28 16.23 -2.51 -0.37
C SER A 28 15.40 -3.42 -1.29
N ASP A 29 15.69 -4.73 -1.35
CA ASP A 29 14.92 -5.67 -2.17
C ASP A 29 13.44 -5.79 -1.76
N ARG A 30 13.15 -5.68 -0.46
CA ARG A 30 11.79 -5.74 0.09
C ARG A 30 11.03 -4.45 -0.18
N LEU A 31 11.70 -3.31 -0.05
CA LEU A 31 11.16 -1.99 -0.38
C LEU A 31 10.86 -1.90 -1.88
N ASP A 32 11.77 -2.33 -2.74
CA ASP A 32 11.56 -2.38 -4.19
C ASP A 32 10.38 -3.27 -4.57
N ASN A 33 10.25 -4.44 -3.94
CA ASN A 33 9.10 -5.32 -4.15
C ASN A 33 7.79 -4.65 -3.69
N LEU A 34 7.76 -4.08 -2.49
CA LEU A 34 6.59 -3.36 -1.98
C LEU A 34 6.19 -2.20 -2.92
N ILE A 35 7.15 -1.41 -3.40
CA ILE A 35 6.92 -0.33 -4.36
C ILE A 35 6.34 -0.90 -5.66
N ALA A 36 6.84 -2.02 -6.15
CA ALA A 36 6.31 -2.67 -7.36
C ALA A 36 4.87 -3.14 -7.16
N VAL A 37 4.55 -3.73 -6.00
CA VAL A 37 3.20 -4.16 -5.65
C VAL A 37 2.25 -2.97 -5.54
N LEU A 38 2.65 -1.89 -4.87
CA LEU A 38 1.87 -0.65 -4.76
C LEU A 38 1.62 -0.02 -6.14
N LYS A 39 2.64 0.02 -7.02
CA LYS A 39 2.48 0.50 -8.40
C LYS A 39 1.52 -0.38 -9.20
N ASN A 40 1.60 -1.70 -9.05
CA ASN A 40 0.68 -2.64 -9.70
C ASN A 40 -0.76 -2.43 -9.21
N LEU A 41 -0.95 -2.34 -7.89
CA LEU A 41 -2.23 -2.05 -7.26
C LEU A 41 -2.84 -0.76 -7.82
N LYS A 42 -2.07 0.33 -7.87
CA LYS A 42 -2.51 1.60 -8.47
C LYS A 42 -3.02 1.41 -9.89
N GLN A 43 -2.31 0.65 -10.72
CA GLN A 43 -2.77 0.35 -12.09
C GLN A 43 -4.06 -0.46 -12.09
N THR A 44 -4.18 -1.49 -11.25
CA THR A 44 -5.41 -2.30 -11.12
C THR A 44 -6.62 -1.45 -10.71
N VAL A 45 -6.42 -0.51 -9.77
CA VAL A 45 -7.45 0.46 -9.34
C VAL A 45 -7.87 1.36 -10.50
N ILE A 46 -6.91 1.96 -11.20
CA ILE A 46 -7.19 2.86 -12.33
C ILE A 46 -7.90 2.12 -13.46
N SER A 47 -7.52 0.87 -13.71
CA SER A 47 -8.16 -0.01 -14.70
C SER A 47 -9.54 -0.51 -14.26
N GLY A 48 -9.97 -0.25 -13.03
CA GLY A 48 -11.24 -0.74 -12.48
C GLY A 48 -11.30 -2.27 -12.34
N GLN A 49 -10.13 -2.92 -12.35
CA GLN A 49 -10.00 -4.38 -12.23
C GLN A 49 -9.78 -4.83 -10.79
N LEU A 50 -9.77 -3.87 -9.86
CA LEU A 50 -9.57 -4.17 -8.45
C LEU A 50 -10.72 -5.02 -7.95
N GLN A 51 -10.40 -6.23 -7.49
CA GLN A 51 -11.39 -7.10 -6.90
C GLN A 51 -11.92 -6.46 -5.60
N PRO A 52 -13.22 -6.59 -5.32
CA PRO A 52 -13.77 -6.15 -4.05
C PRO A 52 -13.19 -6.99 -2.90
N SER A 53 -12.84 -6.37 -1.78
CA SER A 53 -12.31 -7.07 -0.61
C SER A 53 -13.38 -7.95 0.05
N HIS A 54 -14.66 -7.64 -0.19
CA HIS A 54 -15.81 -8.19 0.51
C HIS A 54 -15.66 -8.14 2.04
N GLY A 55 -14.88 -7.21 2.58
CA GLY A 55 -14.62 -7.07 4.02
C GLY A 55 -13.84 -8.22 4.66
N THR A 56 -13.24 -9.10 3.86
CA THR A 56 -12.51 -10.30 4.35
C THR A 56 -11.10 -10.42 3.78
N ALA A 57 -10.83 -9.82 2.61
CA ALA A 57 -9.51 -9.82 1.99
C ALA A 57 -8.74 -8.55 2.36
N THR A 58 -7.68 -8.69 3.15
CA THR A 58 -6.58 -7.72 3.21
C THR A 58 -5.70 -7.87 1.97
N LEU A 59 -5.11 -6.79 1.49
CA LEU A 59 -4.01 -6.86 0.52
C LEU A 59 -2.77 -7.52 1.15
N GLY A 60 -2.71 -7.58 2.48
CA GLY A 60 -1.63 -8.22 3.23
C GLY A 60 -0.36 -7.38 3.30
N LEU A 61 -0.39 -6.17 2.74
CA LEU A 61 0.75 -5.28 2.64
C LEU A 61 1.20 -4.79 4.02
N ALA A 62 0.27 -4.43 4.90
CA ALA A 62 0.63 -3.95 6.24
C ALA A 62 1.24 -5.07 7.08
N ARG A 63 0.75 -6.31 6.90
CA ARG A 63 1.34 -7.48 7.55
C ARG A 63 2.74 -7.78 7.02
N GLU A 64 2.93 -7.70 5.71
CA GLU A 64 4.24 -7.91 5.09
C GLU A 64 5.24 -6.87 5.60
N VAL A 65 4.90 -5.58 5.59
CA VAL A 65 5.76 -4.50 6.12
C VAL A 65 6.03 -4.69 7.61
N ALA A 66 5.01 -5.03 8.41
CA ALA A 66 5.16 -5.25 9.84
C ALA A 66 6.10 -6.43 10.20
N ASP A 67 6.27 -7.39 9.29
CA ASP A 67 7.14 -8.56 9.52
C ASP A 67 8.62 -8.17 9.56
N TRP A 68 8.98 -7.11 8.83
CA TRP A 68 10.38 -6.76 8.63
C TRP A 68 10.76 -5.34 9.04
N ILE A 69 9.80 -4.46 9.26
CA ILE A 69 10.10 -3.10 9.71
C ILE A 69 10.49 -3.11 11.19
N GLU A 70 11.58 -2.43 11.52
CA GLU A 70 12.11 -2.41 12.90
C GLU A 70 11.22 -1.60 13.85
N SER A 71 10.50 -0.62 13.32
CA SER A 71 9.64 0.27 14.09
C SER A 71 8.19 0.23 13.60
N LEU A 72 7.29 -0.17 14.49
CA LEU A 72 5.84 -0.15 14.25
C LEU A 72 5.28 1.27 14.08
N ASP A 73 6.01 2.29 14.52
CA ASP A 73 5.71 3.70 14.28
C ASP A 73 6.31 4.23 12.96
N SER A 74 6.79 3.35 12.08
CA SER A 74 7.34 3.79 10.80
C SER A 74 6.27 4.47 9.94
N PRO A 75 6.60 5.61 9.30
CA PRO A 75 5.70 6.27 8.36
C PRO A 75 5.25 5.32 7.24
N LEU A 76 6.10 4.39 6.83
CA LEU A 76 5.77 3.38 5.83
C LEU A 76 4.64 2.45 6.30
N LEU A 77 4.72 1.93 7.53
CA LEU A 77 3.71 1.01 8.05
C LEU A 77 2.36 1.72 8.18
N SER A 78 2.36 2.98 8.63
CA SER A 78 1.16 3.80 8.72
C SER A 78 0.53 4.06 7.34
N ALA A 79 1.35 4.42 6.35
CA ALA A 79 0.88 4.69 4.99
C ALA A 79 0.29 3.43 4.33
N VAL A 80 0.96 2.28 4.48
CA VAL A 80 0.46 1.00 3.96
C VAL A 80 -0.81 0.56 4.70
N GLY A 81 -0.88 0.77 6.01
CA GLY A 81 -2.09 0.53 6.80
C GLY A 81 -3.28 1.36 6.32
N ALA A 82 -3.06 2.62 5.95
CA ALA A 82 -4.11 3.48 5.40
C ALA A 82 -4.63 2.98 4.04
N VAL A 83 -3.75 2.46 3.18
CA VAL A 83 -4.14 1.83 1.91
C VAL A 83 -5.02 0.60 2.18
N GLU A 84 -4.62 -0.28 3.10
CA GLU A 84 -5.42 -1.47 3.43
C GLU A 84 -6.79 -1.13 4.03
N ASP A 85 -6.83 -0.19 4.99
CA ASP A 85 -8.07 0.26 5.61
C ASP A 85 -9.03 0.87 4.59
N TYR A 86 -8.52 1.70 3.68
CA TYR A 86 -9.33 2.28 2.61
C TYR A 86 -9.86 1.21 1.66
N TYR A 87 -9.01 0.25 1.27
CA TYR A 87 -9.43 -0.87 0.44
C TYR A 87 -10.59 -1.63 1.08
N GLN A 88 -10.49 -2.03 2.35
CA GLN A 88 -11.55 -2.76 3.04
C GLN A 88 -12.86 -2.01 3.17
N LYS A 89 -12.81 -0.67 3.31
CA LYS A 89 -14.01 0.16 3.49
C LYS A 89 -14.72 0.45 2.18
N HIS A 90 -13.98 0.54 1.07
CA HIS A 90 -14.49 1.09 -0.18
C HIS A 90 -14.60 0.07 -1.32
N PHE A 91 -13.95 -1.09 -1.20
CA PHE A 91 -13.95 -2.19 -2.17
C PHE A 91 -14.26 -3.51 -1.46
#